data_AF-A0AAT9V314-F1
#
_entry.id   AF-A0AAT9V314-F1
#
_cell.length_a   1.000
_cell.length_b   1.000
_cell.length_c   1.000
_cell.angle_alpha   90.00
_cell.angle_beta   90.00
_cell.angle_gamma   90.00
#
_symmetry.space_group_name_H-M   'P 1'
#
loop_
_entity.id
_entity.type
_entity.pdbx_description
1 polymer ?
#
loop_
_entity_poly.entity_id
_entity_poly.type
_entity_poly.pdbx_seq_one_letter_code
_entity_poly.pdbx_strand_id
1 'polypeptide(L)' 'MKKVGIVLSGCGVNDGSEIHEAVLSLLAIARNGAEAVCFAPDKSQSDVVNHLTGEPMAESRNVLIEAARIARGA' A
#
# COMPACT_ATOMS: atom_id res chain seq x y z
N MET A 1 -13.79 -17.69 -9.31
CA MET A 1 -12.90 -16.53 -9.55
C MET A 1 -11.57 -16.82 -8.86
N LYS A 2 -10.41 -16.62 -9.52
CA LYS A 2 -9.12 -16.80 -8.85
C LYS A 2 -8.92 -15.63 -7.86
N LYS A 3 -8.41 -15.92 -6.67
CA LYS A 3 -8.06 -14.90 -5.67
C LYS A 3 -6.55 -14.73 -5.64
N VAL A 4 -6.08 -13.48 -5.68
CA VAL A 4 -4.66 -13.12 -5.68
C VAL A 4 -4.38 -12.30 -4.44
N GLY A 5 -3.55 -12.83 -3.54
CA GLY A 5 -3.10 -12.09 -2.38
C GLY A 5 -2.08 -11.02 -2.79
N ILE A 6 -2.27 -9.80 -2.31
CA ILE A 6 -1.33 -8.68 -2.48
C ILE A 6 -0.90 -8.22 -1.10
N VAL A 7 0.41 -8.17 -0.87
CA VAL A 7 0.98 -7.65 0.38
C VAL A 7 1.43 -6.22 0.15
N LEU A 8 0.88 -5.31 0.94
CA LEU A 8 1.20 -3.88 0.95
C LEU A 8 2.00 -3.53 2.21
N SER A 9 2.69 -2.39 2.17
CA SER A 9 3.60 -1.94 3.22
C SER A 9 3.40 -0.49 3.67
N GLY A 10 2.31 0.15 3.24
CA GLY A 10 1.98 1.55 3.52
C GLY A 10 1.44 2.21 2.25
N CYS A 11 1.55 3.54 2.11
CA CYS A 11 1.05 4.29 0.96
C CYS A 11 1.98 5.44 0.54
N GLY A 12 3.10 5.08 -0.11
CA GLY A 12 4.14 6.01 -0.52
C GLY A 12 5.45 5.27 -0.80
N VAL A 13 6.18 5.63 -1.86
CA VAL A 13 7.37 4.89 -2.30
C VAL A 13 8.51 4.88 -1.28
N ASN A 14 8.63 5.94 -0.49
CA ASN A 14 9.75 6.09 0.46
C ASN A 14 9.46 5.47 1.83
N ASP A 15 8.20 5.21 2.17
CA ASP A 15 7.80 4.75 3.50
C ASP A 15 6.70 3.67 3.51
N GLY A 16 6.40 3.10 2.34
CA GLY A 16 5.42 2.05 2.16
C GLY A 16 5.43 1.48 0.74
N SER A 17 4.25 1.09 0.24
CA SER A 17 4.12 0.59 -1.13
C SER A 17 4.12 1.72 -2.15
N GLU A 18 4.85 1.54 -3.24
CA GLU A 18 4.79 2.41 -4.41
C GLU A 18 3.36 2.38 -4.98
N ILE A 19 2.76 3.55 -5.11
CA ILE A 19 1.31 3.69 -5.35
C ILE A 19 0.96 3.28 -6.78
N HIS A 20 1.79 3.64 -7.77
CA HIS A 20 1.50 3.31 -9.17
C HIS A 20 1.62 1.80 -9.45
N GLU A 21 2.65 1.12 -8.93
CA GLU A 21 2.86 -0.31 -9.02
C GLU A 21 1.71 -1.07 -8.36
N ALA A 22 1.29 -0.63 -7.17
CA ALA A 22 0.15 -1.23 -6.50
C ALA A 22 -1.14 -1.09 -7.32
N VAL A 23 -1.43 0.11 -7.83
CA VAL A 23 -2.61 0.37 -8.67
C VAL A 23 -2.56 -0.42 -9.99
N LEU A 24 -1.41 -0.47 -10.66
CA LEU A 24 -1.23 -1.22 -11.91
C LEU A 24 -1.36 -2.73 -11.68
N SER A 25 -0.88 -3.24 -10.55
CA SER A 25 -1.05 -4.64 -10.15
C SER A 25 -2.51 -4.98 -9.92
N LEU A 26 -3.23 -4.15 -9.16
CA LEU A 26 -4.68 -4.28 -8.94
C LEU A 26 -5.45 -4.23 -10.26
N LEU A 27 -5.10 -3.30 -11.16
CA LEU A 27 -5.71 -3.17 -12.48
C LEU A 27 -5.46 -4.42 -13.34
N ALA A 28 -4.24 -4.96 -13.33
CA ALA A 28 -3.89 -6.15 -14.11
C ALA A 28 -4.68 -7.38 -13.62
N ILE A 29 -4.80 -7.56 -12.31
CA ILE A 29 -5.60 -8.64 -11.69
C ILE A 29 -7.07 -8.52 -12.11
N ALA A 30 -7.64 -7.31 -11.98
CA ALA A 30 -9.02 -7.05 -12.38
C ALA A 30 -9.26 -7.30 -13.88
N ARG A 31 -8.36 -6.83 -14.76
CA ARG A 31 -8.43 -7.06 -16.21
C ARG A 31 -8.38 -8.53 -16.62
N ASN A 32 -7.79 -9.39 -15.77
CA ASN A 32 -7.73 -10.84 -15.99
C ASN A 32 -8.86 -11.61 -15.28
N GLY A 33 -9.89 -10.92 -14.79
CA GLY A 33 -11.06 -11.55 -14.17
C GLY A 33 -10.77 -12.24 -12.83
N ALA A 34 -9.74 -11.80 -12.11
CA ALA A 34 -9.39 -12.27 -10.78
C ALA A 34 -9.73 -11.21 -9.71
N GLU A 35 -9.83 -11.67 -8.47
CA GLU A 35 -10.08 -10.85 -7.29
C GLU A 35 -8.76 -10.60 -6.55
N ALA A 36 -8.43 -9.34 -6.30
CA ALA A 36 -7.31 -9.00 -5.41
C ALA A 36 -7.78 -9.03 -3.95
N VAL A 37 -6.97 -9.62 -3.08
CA VAL A 37 -7.18 -9.62 -1.63
C VAL A 37 -5.96 -8.96 -1.00
N CYS A 38 -6.14 -7.76 -0.45
CA CYS A 38 -5.04 -6.97 0.10
C CYS A 38 -4.74 -7.38 1.55
N PHE A 39 -3.46 -7.40 1.89
CA PHE A 39 -2.95 -7.65 3.22
C PHE A 39 -1.88 -6.61 3.54
N ALA A 40 -1.79 -6.20 4.80
CA ALA A 40 -0.71 -5.39 5.30
C ALA A 40 -0.49 -5.71 6.78
N PRO A 41 0.73 -5.62 7.30
CA PRO A 41 0.98 -5.85 8.71
C PRO A 41 0.39 -4.72 9.57
N ASP A 42 -0.32 -5.07 10.64
CA ASP A 42 -0.79 -4.10 11.64
C ASP A 42 0.35 -3.72 12.60
N LYS A 43 1.17 -2.74 12.19
CA LYS A 43 2.30 -2.22 12.94
C LYS A 43 2.65 -0.81 12.51
N SER A 44 3.45 -0.10 13.30
CA SER A 44 4.04 1.18 12.88
C SER A 44 4.98 1.02 11.69
N GLN A 45 4.99 2.01 10.79
CA GLN A 45 6.04 2.18 9.78
C GLN A 45 7.39 2.41 10.47
N SER A 46 8.47 2.01 9.79
CA SER A 46 9.84 2.26 10.27
C SER A 46 10.18 3.74 10.25
N ASP A 47 9.81 4.42 9.18
CA ASP A 47 10.00 5.85 8.97
C ASP A 47 8.73 6.45 8.37
N VAL A 48 8.58 7.77 8.46
CA VAL A 48 7.55 8.52 7.73
C VAL A 48 8.24 9.64 6.97
N VAL A 49 7.97 9.73 5.67
CA VAL A 49 8.72 10.61 4.77
C VAL A 49 7.80 11.64 4.13
N ASN A 50 8.22 12.90 4.19
CA ASN A 50 7.61 13.94 3.38
C ASN A 50 8.01 13.72 1.92
N HIS A 51 7.09 13.21 1.11
CA HIS A 51 7.37 12.90 -0.29
C HIS A 51 7.62 14.12 -1.18
N LEU A 52 7.30 15.35 -0.71
CA LEU A 52 7.64 16.58 -1.43
C LEU A 52 9.11 16.96 -1.25
N THR A 53 9.66 16.76 -0.05
CA THR A 53 11.04 17.19 0.28
C THR A 53 12.03 16.04 0.35
N GLY A 54 11.57 14.80 0.50
CA GLY A 54 12.39 13.61 0.73
C GLY A 54 12.85 13.46 2.19
N GLU A 55 12.44 14.35 3.08
CA GLU A 55 12.94 14.40 4.46
C GLU A 55 12.07 13.56 5.42
N PRO A 56 12.68 12.98 6.48
CA PRO A 56 11.94 12.34 7.56
C PRO A 56 10.99 13.30 8.26
N MET A 57 9.83 12.80 8.67
CA MET A 57 8.85 13.49 9.50
C MET A 57 8.83 12.88 10.90
N ALA A 58 8.80 13.73 11.93
CA ALA A 58 8.69 13.31 13.32
C ALA A 58 7.24 12.92 13.69
N GLU A 59 6.70 11.93 12.97
CA GLU A 59 5.36 11.39 13.17
C GLU A 59 5.36 9.86 13.08
N SER A 60 4.26 9.22 13.50
CA SER A 60 4.09 7.78 13.41
C SER A 60 2.83 7.46 12.63
N ARG A 61 2.95 6.54 11.68
CA ARG A 61 1.84 6.01 10.89
C ARG A 61 1.81 4.49 11.00
N ASN A 62 0.63 3.91 10.89
CA ASN A 62 0.43 2.47 10.91
C ASN A 62 0.36 1.94 9.47
N VAL A 63 1.12 0.88 9.19
CA VAL A 63 1.24 0.26 7.87
C VAL A 63 -0.11 -0.20 7.32
N LEU A 64 -0.93 -0.89 8.12
CA LEU A 64 -2.26 -1.37 7.70
C LEU A 64 -3.20 -0.20 7.39
N ILE A 65 -3.22 0.81 8.26
CA ILE A 65 -4.07 2.00 8.08
C ILE A 65 -3.70 2.75 6.81
N GLU A 66 -2.40 2.95 6.54
CA GLU A 66 -1.96 3.66 5.34
C GLU A 66 -2.19 2.79 4.08
N ALA A 67 -1.93 1.48 4.12
CA ALA A 67 -2.21 0.58 3.01
C ALA A 67 -3.70 0.53 2.62
N ALA A 68 -4.62 0.75 3.58
CA ALA A 68 -6.05 0.83 3.32
C ALA A 68 -6.42 1.97 2.36
N ARG A 69 -5.57 3.01 2.20
CA ARG A 69 -5.75 4.06 1.19
C ARG A 69 -5.66 3.50 -0.23
N ILE A 70 -4.67 2.64 -0.49
CA ILE A 70 -4.49 1.94 -1.77
C ILE A 70 -5.63 0.93 -1.98
N ALA A 71 -5.94 0.14 -0.95
CA ALA A 71 -6.98 -0.89 -1.00
C ALA A 71 -8.42 -0.33 -0.97
N ARG A 72 -8.58 1.00 -0.85
CA ARG A 72 -9.88 1.69 -0.76
C ARG A 72 -10.75 1.17 0.40
N GLY A 73 -10.12 0.80 1.51
CA GLY A 73 -10.77 0.33 2.74
C GLY A 73 -11.12 -1.16 2.80
N ALA A 74 -10.66 -1.97 1.83
CA ALA A 74 -10.91 -3.41 1.74
C ALA A 74 -9.69 -4.26 2.11
#